data_AF-A0A2X1PGZ7-F1
#
_entry.id   AF-A0A2X1PGZ7-F1
#
_cell.length_a   1.000
_cell.length_b   1.000
_cell.length_c   1.000
_cell.angle_alpha   90.00
_cell.angle_beta   90.00
_cell.angle_gamma   90.00
#
_symmetry.space_group_name_H-M   'P 1'
#
loop_
_entity.id
_entity.type
_entity.pdbx_description
1 polymer ?
#
loop_
_entity_poly.entity_id
_entity_poly.type
_entity_poly.pdbx_seq_one_letter_code
_entity_poly.pdbx_strand_id
1 'polypeptide(L)'
;MLLNMDYSSLREVFEITLEHEKLVTSKINELVEVTFESKDYSTFNFLQWYVAEQHEEEKLFSGIIDRLILLAKMVKDYSLLIVNSQLWNR
;
A
#
# COMPACT_ATOMS: atom_id res chain seq x y z
N MET A 1 -20.27 12.59 -15.26
CA MET A 1 -18.83 12.34 -15.47
C MET A 1 -18.49 11.10 -14.64
N LEU A 2 -18.63 9.92 -15.24
CA LEU A 2 -18.18 8.68 -14.60
C LEU A 2 -16.70 8.57 -14.93
N LEU A 3 -15.85 8.62 -13.90
CA LEU A 3 -14.42 8.42 -14.08
C LEU A 3 -14.22 6.96 -14.49
N ASN A 4 -13.87 6.73 -15.76
CA ASN A 4 -13.31 5.47 -16.20
C ASN A 4 -11.95 5.33 -15.52
N MET A 5 -11.89 4.55 -14.44
CA MET A 5 -10.63 4.17 -13.81
C MET A 5 -10.11 2.93 -14.53
N ASP A 6 -9.45 3.13 -15.67
CA ASP A 6 -8.72 2.06 -16.35
C ASP A 6 -7.43 1.78 -15.55
N TYR A 7 -7.48 0.79 -14.67
CA TYR A 7 -6.30 0.29 -13.98
C TYR A 7 -5.63 -0.81 -14.81
N SER A 8 -4.33 -0.67 -15.05
CA SER A 8 -3.54 -1.60 -15.87
C SER A 8 -3.30 -2.93 -15.15
N SER A 9 -3.39 -2.96 -13.83
CA SER A 9 -3.30 -4.20 -13.03
C SER A 9 -3.83 -4.03 -11.60
N LEU A 10 -4.16 -5.15 -10.95
CA LEU A 10 -4.50 -5.17 -9.52
C LEU A 10 -3.36 -4.59 -8.65
N ARG A 11 -2.10 -4.80 -9.08
CA ARG A 11 -0.92 -4.24 -8.40
C ARG A 11 -0.94 -2.71 -8.40
N GLU A 12 -1.26 -2.10 -9.55
CA GLU A 12 -1.33 -0.65 -9.69
C GLU A 12 -2.40 -0.05 -8.78
N VAL A 13 -3.55 -0.71 -8.62
CA VAL A 13 -4.59 -0.29 -7.67
C VAL A 13 -4.03 -0.22 -6.24
N PHE A 14 -3.35 -1.27 -5.79
CA PHE A 14 -2.80 -1.30 -4.43
C PHE A 14 -1.62 -0.34 -4.23
N GLU A 15 -0.79 -0.11 -5.25
CA GLU A 15 0.26 0.91 -5.22
C GLU A 15 -0.34 2.32 -5.10
N ILE A 16 -1.40 2.62 -5.88
CA ILE A 16 -2.12 3.89 -5.77
C ILE A 16 -2.75 4.06 -4.39
N THR A 17 -3.38 3.00 -3.85
CA THR A 17 -3.98 3.05 -2.51
C THR A 17 -2.91 3.27 -1.43
N LEU A 18 -1.75 2.62 -1.53
CA LEU A 18 -0.66 2.85 -0.58
C LEU A 18 -0.16 4.30 -0.60
N GLU A 19 -0.04 4.92 -1.79
CA GLU A 19 0.33 6.33 -1.89
C GLU A 19 -0.75 7.26 -1.33
N HIS A 20 -2.02 6.90 -1.49
CA HIS A 20 -3.12 7.62 -0.85
C HIS A 20 -3.05 7.50 0.68
N GLU A 21 -2.76 6.32 1.23
CA GLU A 21 -2.60 6.15 2.69
C GLU A 21 -1.44 6.97 3.24
N LYS A 22 -0.29 7.00 2.57
CA LYS A 22 0.84 7.87 2.96
C LYS A 22 0.46 9.35 2.97
N LEU A 23 -0.36 9.79 2.02
CA LEU A 23 -0.88 11.16 2.00
C LEU A 23 -1.76 11.42 3.23
N VAL A 24 -2.66 10.50 3.56
CA VAL A 24 -3.52 10.60 4.76
C VAL A 24 -2.66 10.65 6.03
N THR A 25 -1.65 9.81 6.15
CA THR A 25 -0.67 9.83 7.25
C THR A 25 0.03 11.19 7.35
N SER A 26 0.47 11.76 6.23
CA SER A 26 1.06 13.10 6.20
C SER A 26 0.09 14.16 6.73
N LYS A 27 -1.19 14.09 6.35
CA LYS A 27 -2.22 15.03 6.83
C LYS A 27 -2.53 14.89 8.30
N ILE A 28 -2.52 13.67 8.84
CA ILE A 28 -2.69 13.44 10.28
C ILE A 28 -1.50 14.01 11.05
N ASN A 29 -0.27 13.82 10.54
CA ASN A 29 0.92 14.40 11.17
C ASN A 29 0.91 15.94 11.15
N GLU A 30 0.50 16.56 10.03
CA GLU A 30 0.30 18.01 9.95
C GLU A 30 -0.72 18.49 11.01
N LEU A 31 -1.83 17.77 11.20
CA LEU A 31 -2.81 18.11 12.24
C LEU A 31 -2.23 17.97 13.65
N VAL A 32 -1.43 16.93 13.90
CA VAL A 32 -0.73 16.74 15.17
C VAL A 32 0.22 17.91 15.46
N GLU A 33 0.99 18.37 14.47
CA GLU A 33 1.86 19.54 14.60
C GLU A 33 1.06 20.80 14.99
N VAL A 34 -0.07 21.05 14.33
CA VAL A 34 -0.96 22.18 14.66
C VAL A 34 -1.46 22.11 16.11
N THR A 35 -1.77 20.92 16.63
CA THR A 35 -2.17 20.77 18.04
C THR A 35 -1.06 21.12 19.03
N PHE A 36 0.20 20.86 18.68
CA PHE A 36 1.34 21.26 19.51
C PHE A 36 1.56 22.76 19.51
N GLU A 37 1.45 23.41 18.36
CA GLU A 37 1.57 24.87 18.23
C GLU A 37 0.48 25.61 19.03
N SER A 38 -0.74 25.08 19.00
CA SER A 38 -1.88 25.66 19.73
C SER A 38 -1.96 25.24 21.20
N LYS A 39 -1.10 24.31 21.64
CA LYS A 39 -1.15 23.65 22.97
C LYS A 39 -2.51 22.96 23.23
N ASP A 40 -3.16 22.46 22.20
CA ASP A 40 -4.40 21.70 22.30
C ASP A 40 -4.11 20.21 22.60
N TYR A 41 -3.86 19.93 23.88
CA TYR A 41 -3.58 18.58 24.35
C TYR A 41 -4.77 17.62 24.21
N SER A 42 -6.00 18.16 24.17
CA SER A 42 -7.21 17.33 24.03
C SER A 42 -7.31 16.78 22.62
N THR A 43 -7.17 17.64 21.62
CA THR A 43 -7.17 17.23 20.21
C THR A 43 -5.94 16.39 19.88
N PHE A 44 -4.77 16.69 20.46
CA PHE A 44 -3.59 15.84 20.34
C PHE A 44 -3.87 14.39 20.77
N ASN A 45 -4.46 14.21 21.96
CA ASN A 45 -4.79 12.89 22.49
C ASN A 45 -5.85 12.17 21.62
N PHE A 46 -6.83 12.90 21.09
CA PHE A 46 -7.79 12.36 20.13
C PHE A 46 -7.12 11.86 18.84
N LEU A 47 -6.16 12.61 18.30
CA LEU A 47 -5.45 12.27 17.06
C LEU A 47 -4.52 11.05 17.23
N GLN A 48 -4.09 10.70 18.45
CA GLN A 48 -3.21 9.55 18.66
C GLN A 48 -3.80 8.22 18.17
N TRP A 49 -5.13 8.06 18.25
CA TRP A 49 -5.79 6.87 17.71
C TRP A 49 -5.60 6.78 16.18
N TYR A 50 -5.77 7.91 15.48
CA TYR A 50 -5.59 7.97 14.02
C TYR A 50 -4.13 7.75 13.62
N VAL A 51 -3.17 8.27 14.40
CA VAL A 51 -1.73 8.01 14.17
C VAL A 51 -1.43 6.51 14.27
N ALA A 52 -1.97 5.83 15.29
CA ALA A 52 -1.78 4.40 15.44
C ALA A 52 -2.44 3.61 14.31
N GLU A 53 -3.65 4.00 13.89
CA GLU A 53 -4.39 3.35 12.81
C GLU A 53 -3.62 3.42 11.48
N GLN A 54 -3.07 4.59 11.12
CA GLN A 54 -2.29 4.73 9.88
C GLN A 54 -1.06 3.81 9.82
N HIS A 55 -0.43 3.52 10.97
CA HIS A 55 0.69 2.58 11.02
C HIS A 55 0.25 1.15 10.63
N GLU A 56 -0.92 0.72 11.09
CA GLU A 56 -1.46 -0.60 10.75
C GLU A 56 -1.95 -0.64 9.29
N GLU A 57 -2.58 0.43 8.80
CA GLU A 57 -3.03 0.52 7.41
C GLU A 57 -1.85 0.47 6.44
N GLU A 58 -0.81 1.29 6.63
CA GLU A 58 0.37 1.27 5.74
C GLU A 58 1.07 -0.10 5.72
N LYS A 59 1.12 -0.78 6.87
CA LYS A 59 1.67 -2.13 6.99
C LYS A 59 0.81 -3.17 6.27
N LEU A 60 -0.53 -3.05 6.37
CA LEU A 60 -1.47 -3.91 5.66
C LEU A 60 -1.28 -3.78 4.15
N PHE A 61 -1.27 -2.56 3.62
CA PHE A 61 -1.11 -2.29 2.19
C PHE A 61 0.25 -2.73 1.66
N SER A 62 1.33 -2.42 2.38
CA SER A 62 2.68 -2.87 2.02
C SER A 62 2.75 -4.41 1.96
N GLY A 63 2.16 -5.09 2.95
CA GLY A 63 2.13 -6.56 2.98
C GLY A 63 1.30 -7.17 1.85
N ILE A 64 0.25 -6.49 1.37
CA ILE A 64 -0.52 -6.94 0.20
C ILE A 64 0.34 -6.84 -1.06
N ILE A 65 1.03 -5.70 -1.26
CA ILE A 65 1.90 -5.48 -2.42
C ILE A 65 3.02 -6.53 -2.45
N ASP A 66 3.66 -6.81 -1.32
CA ASP A 66 4.71 -7.82 -1.23
C ASP A 66 4.21 -9.22 -1.64
N ARG A 67 3.00 -9.59 -1.21
CA ARG A 67 2.36 -10.85 -1.62
C ARG A 67 2.08 -10.89 -3.13
N LEU A 68 1.61 -9.79 -3.72
CA LEU A 68 1.38 -9.70 -5.16
C LEU A 68 2.68 -9.87 -5.96
N ILE A 69 3.78 -9.24 -5.50
CA ILE A 69 5.10 -9.38 -6.11
C ILE A 69 5.60 -10.83 -6.04
N LEU A 70 5.44 -11.48 -4.87
CA LEU A 70 5.84 -12.86 -4.68
C LEU A 70 5.08 -13.81 -5.63
N LEU A 71 3.76 -13.66 -5.73
CA LEU A 71 2.92 -14.46 -6.63
C LEU A 71 3.33 -14.27 -8.09
N ALA A 72 3.56 -13.03 -8.53
CA ALA A 72 4.00 -12.74 -9.89
C ALA A 72 5.34 -13.42 -10.22
N LYS A 73 6.28 -13.41 -9.26
CA LYS A 73 7.57 -14.10 -9.42
C LYS A 73 7.39 -15.62 -9.52
N MET A 74 6.58 -16.22 -8.65
CA MET A 74 6.33 -17.68 -8.67
C MET A 74 5.72 -18.14 -9.99
N VAL A 75 4.75 -17.40 -10.53
CA VAL A 75 4.14 -17.70 -11.83
C VAL A 75 5.19 -17.65 -12.95
N LYS A 76 6.06 -16.64 -12.94
CA LYS A 76 7.14 -16.50 -13.93
C LYS A 76 8.14 -17.65 -13.85
N ASP A 77 8.59 -17.99 -12.65
CA ASP A 77 9.57 -19.07 -12.43
C ASP A 77 8.99 -20.42 -12.84
N TYR A 78 7.73 -20.72 -12.49
CA TYR A 78 7.03 -21.93 -12.91
C TYR A 78 6.88 -22.00 -14.44
N SER A 79 6.54 -20.87 -15.08
CA SER A 79 6.43 -20.80 -16.55
C SER A 79 7.77 -21.09 -17.23
N LEU A 80 8.88 -20.56 -16.70
CA LEU A 80 10.23 -20.83 -17.21
C LEU A 80 10.64 -22.29 -17.04
N LEU A 81 10.30 -22.91 -15.91
CA LEU A 81 10.55 -24.34 -15.67
C LEU A 81 9.83 -25.22 -16.70
N ILE A 82 8.56 -24.93 -16.98
CA ILE A 82 7.79 -25.65 -18.01
C ILE A 82 8.48 -25.52 -19.36
N VAL A 83 8.79 -24.29 -19.80
CA VAL A 83 9.44 -24.05 -21.10
C VAL A 83 10.78 -24.79 -21.19
N ASN A 84 11.62 -24.71 -20.17
CA ASN A 84 12.90 -25.42 -20.15
C ASN A 84 12.69 -26.94 -20.27
N SER A 85 11.78 -27.53 -19.48
CA SER A 85 11.52 -28.98 -19.56
C SER A 85 11.09 -29.45 -20.96
N GLN A 86 10.35 -28.62 -21.71
CA GLN A 86 9.95 -28.92 -23.08
C GLN A 86 11.12 -28.83 -24.07
N LEU A 87 12.06 -27.90 -23.85
CA LEU A 87 13.25 -27.75 -24.68
C LEU A 87 14.25 -28.90 -24.47
N TRP A 88 14.41 -29.38 -23.24
CA TRP A 88 15.31 -30.51 -22.92
C TRP A 88 14.77 -31.87 -23.39
N ASN A 89 13.47 -31.99 -23.64
CA ASN A 89 12.82 -33.21 -24.15
C ASN A 89 12.74 -33.26 -25.69
N ARG A 90 13.44 -32.36 -26.40
CA ARG A 90 13.63 -32.40 -27.86
C ARG A 90 15.06 -32.78 -28.20
#